data_AF-A0A4Y9ZME9-F1
#
_entry.id   AF-A0A4Y9ZME9-F1
#
_cell.length_a   1.000
_cell.length_b   1.000
_cell.length_c   1.000
_cell.angle_alpha   90.00
_cell.angle_beta   90.00
_cell.angle_gamma   90.00
#
_symmetry.space_group_name_H-M   'P 1'
#
loop_
_entity.id
_entity.type
_entity.pdbx_description
1 polymer ?
#
loop_
_entity_poly.entity_id
_entity_poly.type
_entity_poly.pdbx_seq_one_letter_code
_entity_poly.pdbx_strand_id
1 'polypeptide(L)'
;MPSPSNLSTSTDIVPDQTGHCAIQSEALHSAITSHQATSSTLVMVPRGEKGPERQRALLRLRDDYIHGRVTHAELHAMLDRLRAAEDAVHRRYLDFKARDRAGQAKPTDYFVGIYGYTEEEAEECIEEGARALDMRLANEARSRTRILQNSRSERGH
;
A
#
# COMPACT_ATOMS: atom_id res chain seq x y z
N MET A 1 -79.82 21.56 -19.38
CA MET A 1 -79.10 22.84 -19.56
C MET A 1 -78.48 23.23 -18.23
N PRO A 2 -77.32 23.90 -18.17
CA PRO A 2 -76.32 24.09 -19.23
C PRO A 2 -74.89 23.65 -18.82
N SER A 3 -73.97 23.63 -19.80
CA SER A 3 -72.50 23.75 -19.62
C SER A 3 -72.11 25.21 -19.96
N PRO A 4 -70.84 25.72 -19.96
CA PRO A 4 -69.49 25.09 -19.89
C PRO A 4 -68.74 25.54 -18.58
N SER A 5 -67.42 25.70 -18.39
CA SER A 5 -66.27 25.87 -19.30
C SER A 5 -64.89 25.45 -18.75
N ASN A 6 -64.06 25.03 -19.70
CA ASN A 6 -62.60 25.05 -19.83
C ASN A 6 -61.74 25.87 -18.83
N LEU A 7 -60.60 25.29 -18.45
CA LEU A 7 -59.25 25.89 -18.46
C LEU A 7 -58.25 24.72 -18.46
N SER A 8 -57.71 24.34 -19.62
CA SER A 8 -56.48 24.87 -20.24
C SER A 8 -55.23 24.08 -19.84
N THR A 9 -54.79 23.20 -20.74
CA THR A 9 -53.50 22.52 -20.69
C THR A 9 -52.37 23.55 -20.76
N SER A 10 -51.73 23.86 -19.64
CA SER A 10 -50.45 24.57 -19.65
C SER A 10 -49.34 23.54 -19.79
N THR A 11 -48.75 23.45 -20.98
CA THR A 11 -47.44 22.82 -21.15
C THR A 11 -46.45 23.68 -20.37
N ASP A 12 -45.88 23.14 -19.30
CA ASP A 12 -44.76 23.79 -18.61
C ASP A 12 -43.57 22.84 -18.50
N ILE A 13 -42.39 23.39 -18.73
CA ILE A 13 -41.20 22.64 -19.13
C ILE A 13 -40.33 22.45 -17.89
N VAL A 14 -40.39 21.26 -17.30
CA VAL A 14 -39.35 20.84 -16.34
C VAL A 14 -38.04 20.71 -17.14
N PRO A 15 -37.02 21.54 -16.90
CA PRO A 15 -35.84 21.56 -17.74
C PRO A 15 -35.01 20.29 -17.51
N ASP A 16 -34.50 19.74 -18.60
CA ASP A 16 -33.48 18.70 -18.60
C ASP A 16 -32.19 19.27 -17.96
N GLN A 17 -32.07 19.13 -16.65
CA GLN A 17 -30.81 19.29 -15.96
C GLN A 17 -29.95 18.04 -16.19
N THR A 18 -29.50 17.88 -17.43
CA THR A 18 -28.23 17.21 -17.76
C THR A 18 -27.13 18.00 -17.08
N GLY A 19 -26.97 17.74 -15.79
CA GLY A 19 -26.04 18.41 -14.91
C GLY A 19 -24.63 18.02 -15.29
N HIS A 20 -24.03 18.78 -16.22
CA HIS A 20 -22.61 18.72 -16.50
C HIS A 20 -21.86 19.02 -15.21
N CYS A 21 -21.49 17.96 -14.50
CA CYS A 21 -20.65 18.03 -13.32
C CYS A 21 -19.27 18.49 -13.77
N ALA A 22 -19.08 19.80 -13.81
CA ALA A 22 -17.82 20.45 -14.08
C ALA A 22 -16.90 20.27 -12.87
N ILE A 23 -16.47 19.03 -12.64
CA ILE A 23 -15.51 18.68 -11.60
C ILE A 23 -14.27 19.52 -11.87
N GLN A 24 -13.94 20.44 -10.97
CA GLN A 24 -12.79 21.33 -11.12
C GLN A 24 -11.54 20.48 -11.38
N SER A 25 -10.83 20.81 -12.45
CA SER A 25 -9.62 20.08 -12.87
C SER A 25 -8.58 20.00 -11.75
N GLU A 26 -8.50 21.04 -10.91
CA GLU A 26 -7.68 21.11 -9.71
C GLU A 26 -8.11 20.12 -8.63
N ALA A 27 -9.42 19.95 -8.40
CA ALA A 27 -9.95 18.96 -7.44
C ALA A 27 -9.68 17.53 -7.95
N LEU A 28 -9.84 17.28 -9.25
CA LEU A 28 -9.48 16.01 -9.89
C LEU A 28 -7.98 15.74 -9.81
N HIS A 29 -7.13 16.72 -10.11
CA HIS A 29 -5.67 16.59 -10.00
C HIS A 29 -5.23 16.38 -8.55
N SER A 30 -5.84 17.07 -7.58
CA SER A 30 -5.55 16.91 -6.16
C SER A 30 -5.95 15.51 -5.67
N ALA A 31 -7.15 15.02 -6.05
CA ALA A 31 -7.60 13.67 -5.75
C ALA A 31 -6.70 12.60 -6.39
N ILE A 32 -6.32 12.76 -7.67
CA ILE A 32 -5.39 11.84 -8.35
C ILE A 32 -4.01 11.86 -7.71
N THR A 33 -3.48 13.04 -7.35
CA THR A 33 -2.16 13.16 -6.71
C THR A 33 -2.16 12.57 -5.30
N SER A 34 -3.22 12.81 -4.52
CA SER A 34 -3.45 12.19 -3.22
C SER A 34 -3.54 10.66 -3.31
N HIS A 35 -4.31 10.14 -4.27
CA HIS A 35 -4.44 8.71 -4.49
C HIS A 35 -3.13 8.10 -4.99
N GLN A 36 -2.36 8.78 -5.85
CA GLN A 36 -1.04 8.32 -6.29
C GLN A 36 -0.02 8.33 -5.16
N ALA A 37 0.01 9.36 -4.31
CA ALA A 37 0.88 9.40 -3.13
C ALA A 37 0.55 8.25 -2.15
N THR A 38 -0.74 8.03 -1.90
CA THR A 38 -1.23 6.92 -1.06
C THR A 38 -0.88 5.57 -1.67
N SER A 39 -1.07 5.38 -2.99
CA SER A 39 -0.70 4.16 -3.71
C SER A 39 0.82 3.94 -3.79
N SER A 40 1.64 5.00 -3.84
CA SER A 40 3.11 4.87 -3.70
C SER A 40 3.55 4.52 -2.28
N THR A 41 2.64 4.64 -1.30
CA THR A 41 2.83 4.23 0.10
C THR A 41 2.23 2.84 0.37
N LEU A 42 1.68 2.14 -0.63
CA LEU A 42 1.46 0.68 -0.56
C LEU A 42 2.79 -0.06 -0.70
N VAL A 43 3.66 0.15 0.28
CA VAL A 43 4.72 -0.80 0.61
C VAL A 43 4.03 -2.09 1.03
N MET A 44 4.31 -3.19 0.36
CA MET A 44 3.87 -4.51 0.80
C MET A 44 4.56 -4.84 2.11
N VAL A 45 3.89 -4.55 3.23
CA VAL A 45 4.29 -4.98 4.58
C VAL A 45 4.16 -6.50 4.61
N PRO A 46 5.25 -7.27 4.78
CA PRO A 46 5.15 -8.73 4.78
C PRO A 46 4.30 -9.20 5.96
N ARG A 47 3.40 -10.18 5.76
CA ARG A 47 2.53 -10.74 6.82
C ARG A 47 3.30 -11.28 8.03
N GLY A 48 4.56 -11.68 7.82
CA GLY A 48 5.50 -12.13 8.85
C GLY A 48 6.29 -11.02 9.56
N GLU A 49 6.04 -9.74 9.25
CA GLU A 49 6.75 -8.62 9.88
C GLU A 49 6.28 -8.38 11.32
N LYS A 50 6.87 -9.13 12.26
CA LYS A 50 6.58 -9.06 13.69
C LYS A 50 7.00 -7.74 14.36
N GLY A 51 7.46 -6.74 13.61
CA GLY A 51 7.95 -5.45 14.11
C GLY A 51 6.98 -4.75 15.07
N PRO A 52 5.74 -4.44 14.66
CA PRO A 52 4.75 -3.78 15.51
C PRO A 52 4.36 -4.59 16.75
N GLU A 53 4.29 -5.92 16.64
CA GLU A 53 3.94 -6.82 17.74
C GLU A 53 5.06 -6.92 18.76
N ARG A 54 6.30 -7.07 18.28
CA ARG A 54 7.53 -7.09 19.06
C ARG A 54 7.74 -5.77 19.80
N GLN A 55 7.45 -4.63 19.15
CA GLN A 55 7.45 -3.31 19.79
C GLN A 55 6.45 -3.25 20.95
N ARG A 56 5.21 -3.73 20.75
CA ARG A 56 4.19 -3.80 21.81
C ARG A 56 4.60 -4.73 22.96
N ALA A 57 5.23 -5.87 22.65
CA ALA A 57 5.71 -6.82 23.65
C ALA A 57 6.86 -6.23 24.50
N LEU A 58 7.80 -5.50 23.89
CA LEU A 58 8.89 -4.83 24.60
C LEU A 58 8.40 -3.67 25.48
N LEU A 59 7.39 -2.92 25.02
CA LEU A 59 6.75 -1.89 25.84
C LEU A 59 6.05 -2.50 27.07
N ARG A 60 5.29 -3.59 26.88
CA ARG A 60 4.67 -4.32 28.01
C ARG A 60 5.72 -4.86 29.00
N LEU A 61 6.78 -5.50 28.50
CA LEU A 61 7.87 -6.02 29.34
C LEU A 61 8.57 -4.92 30.15
N ARG A 62 8.78 -3.74 29.55
CA ARG A 62 9.28 -2.55 30.25
C ARG A 62 8.31 -2.09 31.34
N ASP A 63 7.03 -1.99 31.04
CA ASP A 63 6.02 -1.55 32.01
C ASP A 63 5.87 -2.58 33.15
N ASP A 64 5.90 -3.87 32.85
CA ASP A 64 5.88 -4.95 33.84
C ASP A 64 7.09 -4.86 34.79
N TYR A 65 8.29 -4.57 34.27
CA TYR A 65 9.49 -4.35 35.09
C TYR A 65 9.37 -3.09 35.97
N ILE A 66 8.90 -1.97 35.42
CA ILE A 66 8.70 -0.71 36.17
C ILE A 66 7.71 -0.90 37.33
N HIS A 67 6.69 -1.73 37.15
CA HIS A 67 5.69 -2.03 38.18
C HIS A 67 6.05 -3.26 39.04
N GLY A 68 7.27 -3.81 38.93
CA GLY A 68 7.72 -4.96 39.73
C GLY A 68 6.99 -6.28 39.46
N ARG A 69 6.30 -6.41 38.31
CA ARG A 69 5.60 -7.62 37.87
C ARG A 69 6.53 -8.66 37.24
N VAL A 70 7.73 -8.25 36.82
CA VAL A 70 8.84 -9.15 36.46
C VAL A 70 10.12 -8.72 37.17
N THR A 71 10.96 -9.68 37.53
CA THR A 71 12.27 -9.43 38.14
C THR A 71 13.31 -8.97 37.12
N HIS A 72 14.42 -8.42 37.62
CA HIS A 72 15.57 -8.05 36.80
C HIS A 72 16.17 -9.24 36.03
N ALA A 73 16.15 -10.44 36.62
CA ALA A 73 16.64 -11.66 35.98
C ALA A 73 15.72 -12.11 34.83
N GLU A 74 14.40 -12.01 34.99
CA GLU A 74 13.43 -12.31 33.93
C GLU A 74 13.49 -11.31 32.79
N LEU A 75 13.65 -10.01 33.09
CA LEU A 75 13.92 -8.98 32.08
C LEU A 75 15.16 -9.32 31.25
N HIS A 76 16.29 -9.64 31.90
CA HIS A 76 17.51 -10.03 31.20
C HIS A 76 17.34 -11.29 30.36
N ALA A 77 16.74 -12.36 30.92
CA ALA A 77 16.49 -13.59 30.17
C ALA A 77 15.58 -13.37 28.94
N MET A 78 14.64 -12.42 29.00
CA MET A 78 13.82 -12.03 27.85
C MET A 78 14.61 -11.20 26.83
N LEU A 79 15.50 -10.31 27.25
CA LEU A 79 16.39 -9.54 26.36
C LEU A 79 17.44 -10.43 25.66
N ASP A 80 17.96 -11.45 26.35
CA ASP A 80 18.92 -12.39 25.76
C ASP A 80 18.24 -13.30 24.71
N ARG A 81 17.02 -13.77 24.99
CA ARG A 81 16.18 -14.48 23.99
C ARG A 81 15.86 -13.59 22.78
N LEU A 82 15.53 -12.33 23.03
CA LEU A 82 15.24 -11.31 22.01
C LEU A 82 16.44 -11.13 21.06
N ARG A 83 17.64 -10.99 21.63
CA ARG A 83 18.90 -10.84 20.87
C ARG A 83 19.27 -12.11 20.11
N ALA A 84 19.14 -13.28 20.73
CA ALA A 84 19.40 -14.56 20.07
C ALA A 84 18.50 -14.80 18.85
N ALA A 85 17.26 -14.28 18.89
CA ALA A 85 16.36 -14.30 17.73
C ALA A 85 16.82 -13.36 16.60
N GLU A 86 17.33 -12.16 16.91
CA GLU A 86 17.91 -11.25 15.91
C GLU A 86 19.18 -11.83 15.28
N ASP A 87 20.09 -12.37 16.10
CA ASP A 87 21.30 -13.05 15.61
C ASP A 87 20.94 -14.23 14.68
N ALA A 88 19.85 -14.96 14.97
CA ALA A 88 19.38 -16.04 14.12
C ALA A 88 18.83 -15.54 12.77
N VAL A 89 18.03 -14.47 12.76
CA VAL A 89 17.53 -13.84 11.53
C VAL A 89 18.69 -13.26 10.70
N HIS A 90 19.65 -12.60 11.35
CA HIS A 90 20.82 -12.05 10.68
C HIS A 90 21.69 -13.14 10.03
N ARG A 91 21.90 -14.29 10.70
CA ARG A 91 22.59 -15.45 10.11
C ARG A 91 21.86 -16.00 8.88
N ARG A 92 20.53 -16.10 8.91
CA ARG A 92 19.73 -16.51 7.73
C ARG A 92 19.85 -15.51 6.58
N TYR A 93 19.90 -14.21 6.89
CA TYR A 93 20.10 -13.17 5.88
C TYR A 93 21.49 -13.28 5.21
N LEU A 94 22.53 -13.55 5.99
CA LEU A 94 23.89 -13.76 5.47
C LEU A 94 24.01 -15.05 4.66
N ASP A 95 23.36 -16.15 5.08
CA ASP A 95 23.25 -17.40 4.30
C ASP A 95 22.55 -17.14 2.95
N PHE A 96 21.37 -16.52 2.97
CA PHE A 96 20.66 -16.14 1.76
C PHE A 96 21.55 -15.29 0.85
N LYS A 97 22.27 -14.30 1.39
CA LYS A 97 23.21 -13.47 0.62
C LYS A 97 24.45 -14.21 0.11
N ALA A 98 24.86 -15.32 0.71
CA ALA A 98 25.88 -16.20 0.15
C ALA A 98 25.34 -17.02 -1.04
N ARG A 99 24.15 -17.61 -0.88
CA ARG A 99 23.49 -18.43 -1.92
C ARG A 99 23.03 -17.59 -3.13
N ASP A 100 22.50 -16.38 -2.88
CA ASP A 100 22.19 -15.34 -3.88
C ASP A 100 23.39 -15.06 -4.79
N ARG A 101 24.55 -14.74 -4.19
CA ARG A 101 25.81 -14.50 -4.90
C ARG A 101 26.36 -15.73 -5.65
N ALA A 102 25.98 -16.94 -5.24
CA ALA A 102 26.35 -18.18 -5.91
C ALA A 102 25.36 -18.60 -7.02
N GLY A 103 24.27 -17.85 -7.23
CA GLY A 103 23.18 -18.24 -8.15
C GLY A 103 22.34 -19.43 -7.66
N GLN A 104 22.35 -19.69 -6.35
CA GLN A 104 21.74 -20.87 -5.70
C GLN A 104 20.50 -20.53 -4.85
N ALA A 105 20.17 -19.26 -4.64
CA ALA A 105 18.96 -18.86 -3.93
C ALA A 105 17.80 -18.60 -4.90
N LYS A 106 16.59 -19.02 -4.54
CA LYS A 106 15.35 -18.53 -5.19
C LYS A 106 14.92 -17.21 -4.53
N PRO A 107 14.13 -16.35 -5.20
CA PRO A 107 13.51 -15.20 -4.56
C PRO A 107 12.59 -15.56 -3.38
N THR A 108 11.92 -16.72 -3.45
CA THR A 108 11.04 -17.24 -2.38
C THR A 108 11.78 -17.56 -1.08
N ASP A 109 13.03 -18.06 -1.16
CA ASP A 109 13.88 -18.38 -0.01
C ASP A 109 14.02 -17.22 0.98
N TYR A 110 13.96 -15.97 0.49
CA TYR A 110 14.03 -14.77 1.31
C TYR A 110 12.78 -14.63 2.19
N PHE A 111 11.58 -14.76 1.61
CA PHE A 111 10.32 -14.63 2.34
C PHE A 111 10.11 -15.79 3.32
N VAL A 112 10.37 -17.02 2.88
CA VAL A 112 10.31 -18.22 3.73
C VAL A 112 11.35 -18.13 4.86
N GLY A 113 12.62 -17.85 4.54
CA GLY A 113 13.71 -17.86 5.49
C GLY A 113 13.70 -16.73 6.51
N ILE A 114 13.33 -15.50 6.10
CA ILE A 114 13.40 -14.28 6.93
C ILE A 114 12.06 -13.94 7.58
N TYR A 115 10.96 -14.02 6.83
CA TYR A 115 9.63 -13.65 7.33
C TYR A 115 8.79 -14.86 7.79
N GLY A 116 9.21 -16.09 7.49
CA GLY A 116 8.54 -17.31 7.96
C GLY A 116 7.27 -17.66 7.19
N TYR A 117 7.17 -17.20 5.94
CA TYR A 117 6.11 -17.54 4.99
C TYR A 117 6.14 -19.03 4.60
N THR A 118 5.03 -19.56 4.07
CA THR A 118 5.07 -20.79 3.23
C THR A 118 5.66 -20.49 1.84
N GLU A 119 5.90 -21.51 1.02
CA GLU A 119 6.36 -21.28 -0.38
C GLU A 119 5.24 -20.61 -1.21
N GLU A 120 3.99 -21.00 -1.00
CA GLU A 120 2.81 -20.47 -1.70
C GLU A 120 2.56 -18.99 -1.35
N GLU A 121 2.63 -18.63 -0.06
CA GLU A 121 2.55 -17.22 0.37
C GLU A 121 3.71 -16.39 -0.20
N ALA A 122 4.88 -16.99 -0.39
CA ALA A 122 6.04 -16.30 -0.94
C ALA A 122 5.88 -16.05 -2.45
N GLU A 123 5.34 -17.01 -3.20
CA GLU A 123 5.02 -16.85 -4.62
C GLU A 123 3.89 -15.82 -4.84
N GLU A 124 2.79 -15.88 -4.08
CA GLU A 124 1.70 -14.87 -4.13
C GLU A 124 2.24 -13.45 -3.90
N CYS A 125 3.09 -13.28 -2.88
CA CYS A 125 3.75 -12.02 -2.54
C CYS A 125 4.66 -11.49 -3.67
N ILE A 126 5.40 -12.39 -4.34
CA ILE A 126 6.25 -12.02 -5.49
C ILE A 126 5.38 -11.60 -6.69
N GLU A 127 4.29 -12.32 -6.98
CA GLU A 127 3.39 -11.98 -8.07
C GLU A 127 2.62 -10.67 -7.83
N GLU A 128 2.15 -10.40 -6.61
CA GLU A 128 1.57 -9.10 -6.26
C GLU A 128 2.58 -7.96 -6.43
N GLY A 129 3.82 -8.14 -5.94
CA GLY A 129 4.89 -7.16 -6.09
C GLY A 129 5.24 -6.87 -7.55
N ALA A 130 5.29 -7.90 -8.40
CA ALA A 130 5.50 -7.76 -9.84
C ALA A 130 4.35 -6.98 -10.51
N ARG A 131 3.10 -7.39 -10.27
CA ARG A 131 1.89 -6.71 -10.81
C ARG A 131 1.82 -5.24 -10.37
N ALA A 132 2.18 -4.94 -9.12
CA ALA A 132 2.25 -3.57 -8.61
C ALA A 132 3.33 -2.72 -9.31
N LEU A 133 4.51 -3.30 -9.55
CA LEU A 133 5.60 -2.64 -10.28
C LEU A 133 5.21 -2.35 -11.74
N ASP A 134 4.63 -3.33 -12.45
CA ASP A 134 4.18 -3.17 -13.84
C ASP A 134 3.10 -2.09 -13.96
N MET A 135 2.12 -2.07 -13.04
CA MET A 135 1.12 -1.00 -12.99
C MET A 135 1.75 0.38 -12.78
N ARG A 136 2.80 0.49 -11.93
CA ARG A 136 3.52 1.75 -11.74
C ARG A 136 4.25 2.17 -13.01
N LEU A 137 5.01 1.27 -13.64
CA LEU A 137 5.74 1.54 -14.88
C LEU A 137 4.81 1.93 -16.03
N ALA A 138 3.66 1.26 -16.18
CA ALA A 138 2.63 1.60 -17.16
C ALA A 138 1.96 2.96 -16.89
N ASN A 139 1.90 3.39 -15.63
CA ASN A 139 1.39 4.73 -15.26
C ASN A 139 2.43 5.82 -15.50
N GLU A 140 3.71 5.56 -15.17
CA GLU A 140 4.84 6.45 -15.50
C GLU A 140 5.00 6.61 -17.02
N ALA A 141 4.85 5.55 -17.81
CA ALA A 141 4.87 5.64 -19.27
C ALA A 141 3.74 6.53 -19.80
N ARG A 142 2.52 6.35 -19.29
CA ARG A 142 1.33 7.13 -19.69
C ARG A 142 1.38 8.60 -19.27
N SER A 143 2.01 8.94 -18.15
CA SER A 143 2.22 10.35 -17.77
C SER A 143 3.27 11.02 -18.66
N ARG A 144 4.40 10.34 -18.93
CA ARG A 144 5.45 10.83 -19.83
C ARG A 144 4.94 11.08 -21.26
N THR A 145 4.11 10.18 -21.82
CA THR A 145 3.53 10.39 -23.17
C THR A 145 2.53 11.55 -23.21
N ARG A 146 1.69 11.72 -22.18
CA ARG A 146 0.77 12.89 -22.09
C ARG A 146 1.53 14.22 -22.04
N ILE A 147 2.63 14.30 -21.29
CA ILE A 147 3.48 15.51 -21.23
C ILE A 147 4.02 15.85 -22.63
N LEU A 148 4.57 14.85 -23.33
CA LEU A 148 5.14 15.02 -24.68
C LEU A 148 4.10 15.39 -25.76
N GLN A 149 2.84 15.00 -25.57
CA GLN A 149 1.73 15.39 -26.45
C GLN A 149 1.34 16.85 -26.20
N ASN A 150 1.11 17.24 -24.94
CA ASN A 150 0.75 18.62 -24.59
C ASN A 150 1.82 19.62 -25.06
N SER A 151 3.11 19.32 -24.84
CA SER A 151 4.22 20.20 -25.24
C SER A 151 4.40 20.36 -26.75
N ARG A 152 3.66 19.61 -27.59
CA ARG A 152 3.61 19.80 -29.04
C ARG A 152 2.47 20.72 -29.48
N SER A 153 1.35 20.73 -28.76
CA SER A 153 0.20 21.59 -29.08
C SER A 153 0.48 23.08 -28.82
N GLU A 154 1.30 23.40 -27.82
CA GLU A 154 1.61 24.79 -27.42
C GLU A 154 2.62 25.51 -28.34
N ARG A 155 3.16 24.85 -29.37
CA ARG A 155 4.08 25.46 -30.38
C ARG A 155 3.41 25.76 -31.72
N GLY A 156 2.07 25.84 -31.74
CA GLY A 156 1.25 26.01 -32.94
C GLY A 156 0.54 27.36 -33.09
N HIS A 157 1.19 28.46 -32.70
CA HIS A 157 0.72 29.84 -32.84
C HIS A 157 1.84 30.74 -33.39
#